data_AF-A0A370THU1-F1
#
_entry.id   AF-A0A370THU1-F1
#
_cell.length_a   1.000
_cell.length_b   1.000
_cell.length_c   1.000
_cell.angle_alpha   90.00
_cell.angle_beta   90.00
_cell.angle_gamma   90.00
#
_symmetry.space_group_name_H-M   'P 1'
#
loop_
_entity.id
_entity.type
_entity.pdbx_description
1 polymer ?
#
loop_
_entity_poly.entity_id
_entity_poly.type
_entity_poly.pdbx_seq_one_letter_code
_entity_poly.pdbx_strand_id
1 'polypeptide(L)'
;MRHQYATVPPLQKKYILTQNPFNNDILGMNEALCSILSGEDEWCFDTEGRSIKFNKDGTGELWCRCNFNYWIAAELEWKSIEPVDCVEPPGQIVEIASATQNKSPHLLGQLGLEITLAKRLPRRVQTSDLSKSTMINELGLTDDAFRRKSYTIRIEKGNFTEPCYIGSSSSHRPRFALRLVFDKSPYPPRSEWRKPDGGPDGGQFWDHKEFVSRNSPELEKQGRAMNDIPPAGWNTCAVS
;
A
#
# COMPACT_ATOMS: atom_id res chain seq x y z
N MET A 1 -5.86 -57.00 -59.70
CA MET A 1 -6.36 -55.97 -58.75
C MET A 1 -5.53 -56.04 -57.48
N ARG A 2 -4.61 -55.09 -57.28
CA ARG A 2 -3.85 -54.92 -56.03
C ARG A 2 -3.84 -53.43 -55.70
N HIS A 3 -4.42 -53.09 -54.56
CA HIS A 3 -4.31 -51.77 -53.95
C HIS A 3 -2.91 -51.61 -53.36
N GLN A 4 -2.26 -50.48 -53.61
CA GLN A 4 -1.13 -50.01 -52.80
C GLN A 4 -1.42 -48.57 -52.38
N TYR A 5 -1.49 -48.40 -51.06
CA TYR A 5 -1.60 -47.12 -50.37
C TYR A 5 -0.22 -46.46 -50.37
N ALA A 6 -0.17 -45.17 -50.70
CA ALA A 6 0.98 -44.31 -50.41
C ALA A 6 0.56 -43.26 -49.36
N THR A 7 1.20 -43.35 -48.21
CA THR A 7 1.00 -42.55 -47.00
C THR A 7 1.65 -41.17 -47.16
N VAL A 8 0.90 -40.10 -46.92
CA VAL A 8 1.42 -38.72 -46.87
C VAL A 8 1.76 -38.38 -45.41
N PRO A 9 2.95 -37.83 -45.08
CA PRO A 9 3.26 -37.44 -43.71
C PRO A 9 2.64 -36.08 -43.35
N PRO A 10 2.24 -35.83 -42.09
CA PRO A 10 1.66 -34.56 -41.68
C PRO A 10 2.74 -33.49 -41.45
N LEU A 11 2.47 -32.28 -41.95
CA LEU A 11 3.23 -31.05 -41.71
C LEU A 11 3.21 -30.68 -40.21
N GLN A 12 4.37 -30.73 -39.55
CA GLN A 12 4.55 -30.09 -38.25
C GLN A 12 4.65 -28.57 -38.43
N LYS A 13 3.60 -27.85 -38.06
CA LYS A 13 3.68 -26.39 -37.83
C LYS A 13 4.52 -26.14 -36.57
N LYS A 14 5.75 -25.66 -36.75
CA LYS A 14 6.55 -25.06 -35.67
C LYS A 14 5.88 -23.74 -35.26
N TYR A 15 5.22 -23.74 -34.10
CA TYR A 15 4.87 -22.50 -33.42
C TYR A 15 6.13 -21.95 -32.76
N ILE A 16 6.72 -20.92 -33.34
CA ILE A 16 7.72 -20.11 -32.66
C ILE A 16 6.93 -19.15 -31.75
N LEU A 17 6.87 -19.47 -30.46
CA LEU A 17 6.46 -18.51 -29.43
C LEU A 17 7.59 -17.47 -29.33
N THR A 18 7.42 -16.34 -30.01
CA THR A 18 8.21 -15.15 -29.75
C THR A 18 7.84 -14.64 -28.35
N GLN A 19 8.68 -14.94 -27.36
CA GLN A 19 8.61 -14.29 -26.05
C GLN A 19 8.92 -12.81 -26.25
N ASN A 20 7.95 -11.96 -25.94
CA ASN A 20 8.07 -10.52 -26.07
C ASN A 20 8.95 -10.00 -24.92
N PRO A 21 10.14 -9.41 -25.18
CA PRO A 21 11.07 -8.99 -24.13
C PRO A 21 10.47 -7.99 -23.13
N PHE A 22 9.49 -7.19 -23.56
CA PHE A 22 8.77 -6.24 -22.71
C PHE A 22 7.99 -6.87 -21.54
N ASN A 23 7.51 -8.11 -21.68
CA ASN A 23 6.76 -8.76 -20.61
C ASN A 23 7.68 -9.18 -19.44
N ASN A 24 8.94 -9.50 -19.72
CA ASN A 24 9.88 -9.93 -18.69
C ASN A 24 10.31 -8.76 -17.78
N ASP A 25 10.44 -7.55 -18.35
CA ASP A 25 10.81 -6.35 -17.60
C ASP A 25 9.68 -5.91 -16.65
N ILE A 26 8.41 -6.01 -17.08
CA ILE A 26 7.24 -5.70 -16.25
C ILE A 26 7.09 -6.72 -15.12
N LEU A 27 7.26 -8.01 -15.41
CA LEU A 27 7.20 -9.08 -14.40
C LEU A 27 8.31 -8.91 -13.35
N GLY A 28 9.55 -8.60 -13.77
CA GLY A 28 10.67 -8.35 -12.87
C GLY A 28 10.48 -7.09 -12.01
N MET A 29 9.91 -6.02 -12.57
CA MET A 29 9.58 -4.80 -11.83
C MET A 29 8.52 -5.06 -10.75
N ASN A 30 7.45 -5.79 -11.09
CA ASN A 30 6.40 -6.14 -10.13
C ASN A 30 6.93 -7.01 -8.99
N GLU A 31 7.83 -7.95 -9.27
CA GLU A 31 8.48 -8.77 -8.24
C GLU A 31 9.34 -7.92 -7.30
N ALA A 32 10.14 -6.99 -7.84
CA ALA A 32 10.93 -6.07 -7.03
C ALA A 32 10.06 -5.17 -6.13
N LEU A 33 8.95 -4.64 -6.66
CA LEU A 33 8.00 -3.82 -5.89
C LEU A 33 7.29 -4.66 -4.81
N CYS A 34 6.88 -5.89 -5.11
CA CYS A 34 6.31 -6.80 -4.13
C CYS A 34 7.33 -7.14 -3.02
N SER A 35 8.61 -7.31 -3.38
CA SER A 35 9.68 -7.54 -2.41
C SER A 35 9.94 -6.33 -1.53
N ILE A 36 9.79 -5.10 -2.04
CA ILE A 36 9.87 -3.90 -1.20
C ILE A 36 8.64 -3.85 -0.30
N LEU A 37 7.42 -3.97 -0.86
CA LEU A 37 6.16 -3.91 -0.13
C LEU A 37 6.12 -4.86 1.08
N SER A 38 6.55 -6.11 0.86
CA SER A 38 6.55 -7.18 1.86
C SER A 38 7.88 -7.38 2.60
N GLY A 39 8.90 -6.61 2.25
CA GLY A 39 10.20 -6.61 2.92
C GLY A 39 10.26 -5.64 4.09
N GLU A 40 9.36 -4.66 4.13
CA GLU A 40 9.19 -3.74 5.24
C GLU A 40 8.46 -4.42 6.41
N ASP A 41 8.89 -4.12 7.65
CA ASP A 41 8.24 -4.70 8.84
C ASP A 41 6.81 -4.18 9.02
N GLU A 42 6.61 -2.88 8.79
CA GLU A 42 5.32 -2.20 8.89
C GLU A 42 5.35 -0.88 8.10
N TRP A 43 4.23 -0.54 7.46
CA TRP A 43 4.00 0.77 6.85
C TRP A 43 3.09 1.58 7.78
N CYS A 44 3.59 2.67 8.35
CA CYS A 44 2.90 3.44 9.36
C CYS A 44 2.33 4.73 8.79
N PHE A 45 1.08 5.05 9.13
CA PHE A 45 0.53 6.39 8.97
C PHE A 45 1.03 7.31 10.08
N ASP A 46 1.21 6.77 11.28
CA ASP A 46 1.83 7.42 12.42
C ASP A 46 2.24 6.42 13.53
N THR A 47 2.86 6.97 14.56
CA THR A 47 3.28 6.27 15.79
C THR A 47 2.11 5.88 16.71
N GLU A 48 0.87 6.31 16.47
CA GLU A 48 -0.28 5.94 17.33
C GLU A 48 -0.81 4.52 17.06
N GLY A 49 -0.39 3.90 15.95
CA GLY A 49 -0.77 2.54 15.59
C GLY A 49 -1.79 2.45 14.45
N ARG A 50 -1.82 3.46 13.58
CA ARG A 50 -2.41 3.33 12.23
C ARG A 50 -1.35 2.80 11.28
N SER A 51 -1.49 1.55 10.88
CA SER A 51 -0.49 0.88 10.06
C SER A 51 -1.06 -0.25 9.20
N ILE A 52 -0.28 -0.64 8.19
CA ILE A 52 -0.55 -1.79 7.34
C ILE A 52 0.75 -2.60 7.14
N LYS A 53 0.63 -3.92 7.20
CA LYS A 53 1.73 -4.86 6.97
C LYS A 53 1.39 -5.83 5.85
N PHE A 54 2.37 -6.12 5.00
CA PHE A 54 2.30 -7.10 3.94
C PHE A 54 3.34 -8.20 4.18
N ASN A 55 2.91 -9.45 4.26
CA ASN A 55 3.79 -10.61 4.35
C ASN A 55 4.00 -11.22 2.97
N LYS A 56 5.18 -11.82 2.75
CA LYS A 56 5.57 -12.45 1.47
C LYS A 56 4.65 -13.59 1.03
N ASP A 57 3.90 -14.20 1.94
CA ASP A 57 2.97 -15.30 1.68
C ASP A 57 1.59 -14.85 1.20
N GLY A 58 1.40 -13.53 0.94
CA GLY A 58 0.12 -12.97 0.54
C GLY A 58 -0.81 -12.68 1.72
N THR A 59 -0.34 -12.76 2.96
CA THR A 59 -1.08 -12.32 4.16
C THR A 59 -0.60 -10.97 4.64
N GLY A 60 -1.24 -10.41 5.66
CA GLY A 60 -0.85 -9.15 6.25
C GLY A 60 -1.72 -8.77 7.44
N GLU A 61 -1.56 -7.54 7.90
CA GLU A 61 -2.37 -6.98 8.98
C GLU A 61 -2.73 -5.52 8.67
N LEU A 62 -3.95 -5.11 9.03
CA LEU A 62 -4.38 -3.71 9.02
C LEU A 62 -4.74 -3.31 10.45
N TRP A 63 -4.12 -2.23 10.92
CA TRP A 63 -4.33 -1.68 12.26
C TRP A 63 -4.85 -0.24 12.16
N CYS A 64 -5.88 0.04 12.94
CA CYS A 64 -6.38 1.39 13.16
C CYS A 64 -6.56 1.60 14.66
N ARG A 65 -5.53 2.18 15.26
CA ARG A 65 -5.50 2.58 16.67
C ARG A 65 -5.25 4.08 16.76
N CYS A 66 -6.03 4.76 17.59
CA CYS A 66 -5.79 6.15 17.98
C CYS A 66 -6.43 6.41 19.35
N ASN A 67 -5.87 7.34 20.12
CA ASN A 67 -6.42 7.72 21.44
C ASN A 67 -6.73 6.52 22.37
N PHE A 68 -5.82 5.54 22.44
CA PHE A 68 -5.98 4.29 23.21
C PHE A 68 -7.14 3.37 22.78
N ASN A 69 -7.86 3.69 21.72
CA ASN A 69 -8.93 2.87 21.17
C ASN A 69 -8.45 2.11 19.94
N TYR A 70 -8.92 0.86 19.82
CA TYR A 70 -8.73 0.05 18.62
C TYR A 70 -10.04 0.00 17.86
N TRP A 71 -9.98 0.42 16.59
CA TRP A 71 -11.11 0.42 15.67
C TRP A 71 -11.00 -0.75 14.70
N ILE A 72 -9.79 -1.03 14.23
CA ILE A 72 -9.48 -2.14 13.34
C ILE A 72 -8.22 -2.84 13.83
N ALA A 73 -8.28 -4.15 13.88
CA ALA A 73 -7.15 -5.04 14.04
C ALA A 73 -7.48 -6.30 13.25
N ALA A 74 -7.23 -6.27 11.94
CA ALA A 74 -7.67 -7.30 11.02
C ALA A 74 -6.47 -7.98 10.37
N GLU A 75 -6.52 -9.29 10.19
CA GLU A 75 -5.69 -9.92 9.17
C GLU A 75 -6.19 -9.50 7.78
N LEU A 76 -5.28 -9.46 6.82
CA LEU A 76 -5.62 -9.27 5.42
C LEU A 76 -4.99 -10.33 4.54
N GLU A 77 -5.61 -10.57 3.41
CA GLU A 77 -5.04 -11.30 2.28
C GLU A 77 -4.80 -10.31 1.15
N TRP A 78 -3.67 -10.44 0.46
CA TRP A 78 -3.31 -9.59 -0.64
C TRP A 78 -2.60 -10.35 -1.76
N LYS A 79 -2.68 -9.81 -2.97
CA LYS A 79 -1.85 -10.20 -4.10
C LYS A 79 -1.65 -9.01 -5.03
N SER A 80 -0.55 -9.02 -5.76
CA SER A 80 -0.41 -8.15 -6.91
C SER A 80 -1.32 -8.60 -8.04
N ILE A 81 -1.83 -7.62 -8.77
CA ILE A 81 -2.57 -7.81 -10.00
C ILE A 81 -1.90 -6.97 -11.09
N GLU A 82 -2.06 -7.39 -12.33
CA GLU A 82 -1.68 -6.54 -13.45
C GLU A 82 -2.47 -5.23 -13.37
N PRO A 83 -1.85 -4.08 -13.66
CA PRO A 83 -2.55 -2.82 -13.72
C PRO A 83 -3.73 -2.98 -14.70
N VAL A 84 -4.96 -2.83 -14.20
CA VAL A 84 -6.14 -2.77 -15.06
C VAL A 84 -5.99 -1.49 -15.86
N ASP A 85 -5.68 -1.60 -17.16
CA ASP A 85 -5.49 -0.53 -18.15
C ASP A 85 -5.95 0.86 -17.65
N CYS A 86 -5.12 1.49 -16.84
CA CYS A 86 -5.32 2.87 -16.45
C CYS A 86 -4.76 3.66 -17.61
N VAL A 87 -5.65 4.26 -18.41
CA VAL A 87 -5.31 5.21 -19.47
C VAL A 87 -4.14 6.07 -18.99
N GLU A 88 -2.97 5.86 -19.59
CA GLU A 88 -1.77 6.61 -19.24
C GLU A 88 -2.09 8.11 -19.31
N PRO A 89 -1.82 8.90 -18.27
CA PRO A 89 -1.68 10.33 -18.45
C PRO A 89 -0.54 10.53 -19.47
N PRO A 90 -0.73 11.32 -20.53
CA PRO A 90 0.29 11.47 -21.55
C PRO A 90 1.53 12.17 -20.93
N GLY A 91 2.63 11.43 -20.84
CA GLY A 91 3.97 11.95 -20.60
C GLY A 91 4.57 11.62 -19.23
N GLN A 92 5.08 10.40 -19.06
CA GLN A 92 6.25 10.16 -18.21
C GLN A 92 7.44 9.82 -19.10
N ILE A 93 8.15 10.87 -19.51
CA ILE A 93 9.48 10.74 -20.06
C ILE A 93 10.38 10.23 -18.94
N VAL A 94 11.04 9.11 -19.16
CA VAL A 94 12.13 8.61 -18.32
C VAL A 94 13.27 9.64 -18.38
N GLU A 95 13.31 10.56 -17.42
CA GLU A 95 14.45 11.46 -17.25
C GLU A 95 15.63 10.68 -16.69
N ILE A 96 16.65 10.52 -17.54
CA ILE A 96 18.00 10.11 -17.14
C ILE A 96 18.53 11.21 -16.23
N ALA A 97 18.63 10.91 -14.93
CA ALA A 97 19.00 11.86 -13.91
C ALA A 97 20.43 12.41 -14.11
N SER A 98 20.52 13.70 -14.47
CA SER A 98 21.68 14.52 -14.17
C SER A 98 21.70 14.87 -12.68
N ALA A 99 22.85 14.73 -12.04
CA ALA A 99 23.09 15.02 -10.63
C ALA A 99 22.88 16.51 -10.29
N THR A 100 21.64 16.89 -10.05
CA THR A 100 21.25 18.14 -9.39
C THR A 100 20.16 17.81 -8.36
N GLN A 101 20.28 18.36 -7.15
CA GLN A 101 19.45 18.05 -5.98
C GLN A 101 17.94 18.02 -6.28
N ASN A 102 17.39 16.82 -6.51
CA ASN A 102 15.96 16.63 -6.69
C ASN A 102 15.25 16.80 -5.35
N LYS A 103 14.39 17.82 -5.26
CA LYS A 103 13.48 18.09 -4.14
C LYS A 103 12.22 17.22 -4.17
N SER A 104 12.02 16.40 -5.21
CA SER A 104 10.87 15.53 -5.38
C SER A 104 11.18 14.08 -4.94
N PRO A 105 10.19 13.36 -4.40
CA PRO A 105 10.28 11.93 -4.18
C PRO A 105 10.65 11.17 -5.46
N HIS A 106 11.52 10.17 -5.34
CA HIS A 106 11.86 9.28 -6.44
C HIS A 106 10.86 8.12 -6.51
N LEU A 107 10.05 8.07 -7.56
CA LEU A 107 9.11 6.98 -7.79
C LEU A 107 9.88 5.68 -8.08
N LEU A 108 9.71 4.66 -7.23
CA LEU A 108 10.26 3.32 -7.47
C LEU A 108 9.37 2.50 -8.40
N GLY A 109 8.05 2.77 -8.38
CA GLY A 109 7.09 2.17 -9.30
C GLY A 109 5.66 2.18 -8.77
N GLN A 110 4.78 1.56 -9.54
CA GLN A 110 3.34 1.46 -9.28
C GLN A 110 2.90 0.00 -9.38
N LEU A 111 1.98 -0.41 -8.50
CA LEU A 111 1.49 -1.78 -8.42
C LEU A 111 -0.04 -1.80 -8.27
N GLY A 112 -0.69 -2.69 -9.01
CA GLY A 112 -2.08 -3.04 -8.74
C GLY A 112 -2.14 -4.06 -7.61
N LEU A 113 -3.00 -3.84 -6.62
CA LEU A 113 -3.21 -4.76 -5.50
C LEU A 113 -4.68 -5.17 -5.41
N GLU A 114 -4.95 -6.42 -5.08
CA GLU A 114 -6.22 -6.81 -4.47
C GLU A 114 -5.99 -7.09 -2.98
N ILE A 115 -6.79 -6.47 -2.12
CA ILE A 115 -6.74 -6.68 -0.66
C ILE A 115 -8.13 -7.13 -0.19
N THR A 116 -8.17 -8.12 0.69
CA THR A 116 -9.38 -8.59 1.38
C THR A 116 -9.11 -8.59 2.87
N LEU A 117 -9.93 -7.89 3.65
CA LEU A 117 -9.83 -7.92 5.11
C LEU A 117 -10.54 -9.17 5.64
N ALA A 118 -9.94 -9.83 6.62
CA ALA A 118 -10.59 -10.89 7.37
C ALA A 118 -11.28 -10.32 8.61
N LYS A 119 -12.37 -10.96 9.05
CA LYS A 119 -13.07 -10.58 10.29
C LYS A 119 -12.23 -10.87 11.54
N ARG A 120 -11.34 -11.87 11.46
CA ARG A 120 -10.53 -12.35 12.59
C ARG A 120 -9.40 -11.39 12.94
N LEU A 121 -9.06 -11.37 14.23
CA LEU A 121 -7.90 -10.65 14.74
C LEU A 121 -6.59 -11.30 14.28
N PRO A 122 -5.51 -10.52 14.12
CA PRO A 122 -4.16 -11.05 13.93
C PRO A 122 -3.77 -12.07 15.01
N ARG A 123 -3.18 -13.19 14.59
CA ARG A 123 -2.75 -14.29 15.49
C ARG A 123 -2.09 -13.83 16.79
N ARG A 124 -1.21 -12.82 16.71
CA ARG A 124 -0.46 -12.28 17.85
C ARG A 124 -1.32 -11.66 18.96
N VAL A 125 -2.56 -11.28 18.67
CA VAL A 125 -3.47 -10.64 19.64
C VAL A 125 -4.76 -11.42 19.89
N GLN A 126 -4.92 -12.60 19.30
CA GLN A 126 -6.12 -13.43 19.47
C GLN A 126 -6.37 -13.85 20.93
N THR A 127 -5.32 -13.94 21.76
CA THR A 127 -5.42 -14.29 23.18
C THR A 127 -5.34 -13.07 24.10
N SER A 128 -5.27 -11.86 23.57
CA SER A 128 -5.18 -10.62 24.35
C SER A 128 -6.57 -10.09 24.74
N ASP A 129 -6.64 -9.11 25.63
CA ASP A 129 -7.91 -8.44 25.97
C ASP A 129 -8.58 -7.77 24.76
N LEU A 130 -7.84 -7.55 23.67
CA LEU A 130 -8.39 -7.07 22.41
C LEU A 130 -9.45 -8.03 21.84
N SER A 131 -9.32 -9.33 22.10
CA SER A 131 -10.30 -10.36 21.71
C SER A 131 -11.67 -10.18 22.36
N LYS A 132 -11.74 -9.44 23.47
CA LYS A 132 -12.98 -9.14 24.19
C LYS A 132 -13.59 -7.79 23.78
N SER A 133 -12.93 -7.04 22.89
CA SER A 133 -13.39 -5.73 22.47
C SER A 133 -14.71 -5.83 21.70
N THR A 134 -15.65 -4.94 22.00
CA THR A 134 -16.96 -4.87 21.36
C THR A 134 -17.00 -3.92 20.16
N MET A 135 -15.87 -3.33 19.77
CA MET A 135 -15.80 -2.25 18.79
C MET A 135 -14.93 -2.56 17.56
N ILE A 136 -14.29 -3.74 17.52
CA ILE A 136 -13.28 -4.07 16.52
C ILE A 136 -13.87 -4.94 15.40
N ASN A 137 -13.36 -4.75 14.19
CA ASN A 137 -13.67 -5.54 13.00
C ASN A 137 -15.18 -5.74 12.81
N GLU A 138 -15.70 -6.96 12.81
CA GLU A 138 -17.10 -7.25 12.46
C GLU A 138 -18.14 -6.58 13.36
N LEU A 139 -17.73 -6.17 14.57
CA LEU A 139 -18.58 -5.45 15.51
C LEU A 139 -18.64 -3.95 15.19
N GLY A 140 -17.57 -3.38 14.63
CA GLY A 140 -17.49 -1.98 14.20
C GLY A 140 -17.81 -1.77 12.72
N LEU A 141 -17.66 -2.80 11.89
CA LEU A 141 -17.70 -2.77 10.44
C LEU A 141 -18.85 -3.61 9.88
N THR A 142 -19.39 -3.16 8.76
CA THR A 142 -20.35 -3.89 7.93
C THR A 142 -19.67 -5.01 7.15
N ASP A 143 -20.45 -5.93 6.58
CA ASP A 143 -19.89 -7.02 5.76
C ASP A 143 -19.18 -6.50 4.49
N ASP A 144 -19.56 -5.31 4.01
CA ASP A 144 -18.95 -4.69 2.83
C ASP A 144 -17.48 -4.30 3.06
N ALA A 145 -17.08 -4.05 4.31
CA ALA A 145 -15.69 -3.79 4.67
C ALA A 145 -14.74 -4.97 4.39
N PHE A 146 -15.29 -6.18 4.41
CA PHE A 146 -14.54 -7.43 4.22
C PHE A 146 -14.61 -7.95 2.79
N ARG A 147 -15.28 -7.23 1.88
CA ARG A 147 -15.24 -7.55 0.45
C ARG A 147 -13.85 -7.23 -0.10
N ARG A 148 -13.44 -8.03 -1.09
CA ARG A 148 -12.21 -7.78 -1.86
C ARG A 148 -12.28 -6.42 -2.53
N LYS A 149 -11.20 -5.65 -2.44
CA LYS A 149 -11.05 -4.32 -3.05
C LYS A 149 -9.75 -4.26 -3.83
N SER A 150 -9.78 -3.57 -4.96
CA SER A 150 -8.62 -3.35 -5.82
C SER A 150 -8.06 -1.95 -5.58
N TYR A 151 -6.75 -1.82 -5.56
CA TYR A 151 -6.02 -0.58 -5.31
C TYR A 151 -4.92 -0.40 -6.33
N THR A 152 -4.59 0.85 -6.57
CA THR A 152 -3.37 1.24 -7.28
C THR A 152 -2.47 1.91 -6.25
N ILE A 153 -1.30 1.35 -6.01
CA ILE A 153 -0.33 1.91 -5.08
C ILE A 153 0.91 2.43 -5.80
N ARG A 154 1.54 3.45 -5.22
CA ARG A 154 2.86 3.95 -5.62
C ARG A 154 3.83 3.80 -4.46
N ILE A 155 5.04 3.32 -4.76
CA ILE A 155 6.13 3.26 -3.79
C ILE A 155 7.17 4.29 -4.19
N GLU A 156 7.53 5.17 -3.25
CA GLU A 156 8.47 6.25 -3.46
C GLU A 156 9.62 6.16 -2.46
N LYS A 157 10.79 6.62 -2.89
CA LYS A 157 12.00 6.78 -2.07
C LYS A 157 12.26 8.27 -1.85
N GLY A 158 12.60 8.64 -0.62
CA GLY A 158 12.83 10.03 -0.27
C GLY A 158 13.19 10.23 1.20
N ASN A 159 12.97 11.45 1.69
CA ASN A 159 13.06 11.82 3.09
C ASN A 159 11.67 12.23 3.58
N PHE A 160 11.00 11.36 4.32
CA PHE A 160 9.62 11.56 4.74
C PHE A 160 9.49 11.63 6.27
N THR A 161 8.42 12.25 6.74
CA THR A 161 7.90 12.11 8.11
C THR A 161 6.57 11.37 8.08
N GLU A 162 6.07 11.03 9.26
CA GLU A 162 4.71 10.52 9.44
C GLU A 162 3.69 11.48 8.78
N PRO A 163 2.74 10.94 7.98
CA PRO A 163 1.63 11.71 7.44
C PRO A 163 0.85 12.52 8.48
N CYS A 164 0.66 11.96 9.67
CA CYS A 164 0.08 12.67 10.82
C CYS A 164 1.06 12.64 11.97
N TYR A 165 1.41 13.81 12.50
CA TYR A 165 2.28 13.93 13.66
C TYR A 165 1.54 14.57 14.83
N ILE A 166 1.37 13.81 15.91
CA ILE A 166 0.75 14.27 17.16
C ILE A 166 1.87 14.49 18.18
N GLY A 167 2.51 15.65 18.11
CA GLY A 167 3.59 16.05 19.02
C GLY A 167 3.90 17.53 18.94
N SER A 168 4.67 18.05 19.91
CA SER A 168 5.06 19.46 19.93
C SER A 168 5.98 19.80 18.74
N SER A 169 5.98 21.05 18.27
CA SER A 169 6.88 21.50 17.20
C SER A 169 8.38 21.31 17.53
N SER A 170 8.72 21.18 18.81
CA SER A 170 10.07 20.95 19.33
C SER A 170 10.47 19.48 19.45
N SER A 171 9.55 18.55 19.25
CA SER A 171 9.82 17.12 19.42
C SER A 171 10.45 16.52 18.16
N HIS A 172 11.35 15.57 18.38
CA HIS A 172 12.03 14.84 17.32
C HIS A 172 11.01 14.13 16.43
N ARG A 173 11.04 14.44 15.13
CA ARG A 173 10.19 13.80 14.13
C ARG A 173 10.98 12.70 13.42
N PRO A 174 10.61 11.42 13.60
CA PRO A 174 11.27 10.32 12.90
C PRO A 174 11.26 10.54 11.39
N ARG A 175 12.36 10.16 10.73
CA ARG A 175 12.48 10.22 9.27
C ARG A 175 12.40 8.83 8.66
N PHE A 176 11.80 8.75 7.48
CA PHE A 176 11.51 7.51 6.77
C PHE A 176 12.01 7.59 5.34
N ALA A 177 12.63 6.51 4.86
CA ALA A 177 13.24 6.47 3.54
C ALA A 177 12.25 6.09 2.42
N LEU A 178 11.11 5.51 2.78
CA LEU A 178 10.08 5.06 1.85
C LEU A 178 8.71 5.63 2.20
N ARG A 179 7.91 5.86 1.15
CA ARG A 179 6.49 6.22 1.24
C ARG A 179 5.66 5.32 0.32
N LEU A 180 4.57 4.79 0.85
CA LEU A 180 3.54 4.04 0.16
C LEU A 180 2.31 4.94 0.04
N VAL A 181 1.79 5.10 -1.19
CA VAL A 181 0.62 5.94 -1.46
C VAL A 181 -0.44 5.12 -2.19
N PHE A 182 -1.64 5.04 -1.63
CA PHE A 182 -2.79 4.42 -2.27
C PHE A 182 -3.61 5.43 -3.09
N ASP A 183 -4.28 4.95 -4.15
CA ASP A 183 -5.31 5.71 -4.88
C ASP A 183 -6.50 6.07 -3.98
N LYS A 184 -6.85 5.17 -3.06
CA LYS A 184 -7.90 5.32 -2.05
C LYS A 184 -7.49 4.62 -0.75
N SER A 185 -8.01 5.07 0.39
CA SER A 185 -7.59 4.54 1.69
C SER A 185 -7.80 3.02 1.78
N PRO A 186 -6.84 2.26 2.33
CA PRO A 186 -7.03 0.85 2.64
C PRO A 186 -7.97 0.64 3.83
N TYR A 187 -8.33 1.71 4.56
CA TYR A 187 -9.35 1.65 5.60
C TYR A 187 -10.77 1.73 4.99
N PRO A 188 -11.77 1.08 5.63
CA PRO A 188 -13.16 1.12 5.17
C PRO A 188 -13.70 2.57 5.02
N PRO A 189 -14.36 2.92 3.90
CA PRO A 189 -15.10 4.18 3.76
C PRO A 189 -16.16 4.34 4.84
N ARG A 190 -16.55 5.59 5.12
CA ARG A 190 -17.53 5.93 6.17
C ARG A 190 -18.80 5.05 6.17
N SER A 191 -19.34 4.76 4.98
CA SER A 191 -20.55 3.94 4.81
C SER A 191 -20.41 2.49 5.28
N GLU A 192 -19.18 1.98 5.40
CA GLU A 192 -18.91 0.60 5.81
C GLU A 192 -18.73 0.46 7.33
N TRP A 193 -18.86 1.55 8.09
CA TRP A 193 -18.86 1.55 9.55
C TRP A 193 -20.28 1.46 10.09
N ARG A 194 -20.51 0.60 11.09
CA ARG A 194 -21.85 0.43 11.71
C ARG A 194 -22.24 1.64 12.57
N LYS A 195 -21.27 2.25 13.24
CA LYS A 195 -21.43 3.43 14.10
C LYS A 195 -20.21 4.35 13.88
N PRO A 196 -20.22 5.15 12.80
CA PRO A 196 -19.08 6.00 12.46
C PRO A 196 -18.88 7.17 13.44
N ASP A 197 -19.91 7.55 14.19
CA ASP A 197 -19.86 8.69 15.10
C ASP A 197 -18.76 8.51 16.17
N GLY A 198 -18.03 9.59 16.46
CA GLY A 198 -16.95 9.59 17.44
C GLY A 198 -15.59 9.32 16.80
N GLY A 199 -14.98 8.18 17.07
CA GLY A 199 -13.60 7.90 16.65
C GLY A 199 -13.40 7.81 15.14
N PRO A 200 -14.21 7.03 14.39
CA PRO A 200 -14.08 6.95 12.94
C PRO A 200 -14.29 8.30 12.25
N ASP A 201 -15.35 9.05 12.61
CA ASP A 201 -15.59 10.40 12.10
C ASP A 201 -14.51 11.40 12.52
N GLY A 202 -14.05 11.35 13.78
CA GLY A 202 -13.00 12.24 14.28
C GLY A 202 -11.64 11.97 13.65
N GLY A 203 -11.37 10.71 13.31
CA GLY A 203 -10.12 10.27 12.70
C GLY A 203 -10.14 10.22 11.17
N GLN A 204 -11.31 10.32 10.54
CA GLN A 204 -11.52 10.27 9.08
C GLN A 204 -10.67 9.20 8.38
N PHE A 205 -10.71 7.97 8.91
CA PHE A 205 -9.76 6.91 8.51
C PHE A 205 -9.77 6.61 7.00
N TRP A 206 -10.91 6.83 6.34
CA TRP A 206 -11.08 6.65 4.89
C TRP A 206 -10.30 7.66 4.03
N ASP A 207 -9.68 8.67 4.64
CA ASP A 207 -8.82 9.65 3.96
C ASP A 207 -7.32 9.32 4.10
N HIS A 208 -6.96 8.35 4.93
CA HIS A 208 -5.57 7.94 5.14
C HIS A 208 -5.05 7.12 3.96
N LYS A 209 -4.32 7.76 3.04
CA LYS A 209 -3.79 7.13 1.82
C LYS A 209 -2.27 6.99 1.81
N GLU A 210 -1.57 7.68 2.69
CA GLU A 210 -0.11 7.69 2.75
C GLU A 210 0.38 6.91 3.96
N PHE A 211 1.42 6.11 3.77
CA PHE A 211 2.11 5.38 4.84
C PHE A 211 3.60 5.47 4.60
N VAL A 212 4.41 5.43 5.66
CA VAL A 212 5.86 5.52 5.58
C VAL A 212 6.52 4.30 6.22
N SER A 213 7.70 3.94 5.72
CA SER A 213 8.50 2.83 6.25
C SER A 213 9.99 3.14 6.16
N ARG A 214 10.80 2.28 6.78
CA ARG A 214 12.26 2.34 6.83
C ARG A 214 12.74 3.58 7.55
N ASN A 215 12.59 3.56 8.88
CA ASN A 215 13.14 4.59 9.74
C ASN A 215 14.65 4.76 9.47
N SER A 216 15.08 5.99 9.24
CA SER A 216 16.48 6.32 8.95
C SER A 216 16.83 7.66 9.59
N PRO A 217 17.45 7.65 10.78
CA PRO A 217 17.90 8.85 11.47
C PRO A 217 18.92 9.66 10.66
N GLU A 218 19.64 9.03 9.71
CA GLU A 218 20.60 9.75 8.86
C GLU A 218 19.92 10.78 7.95
N LEU A 219 18.64 10.58 7.60
CA LEU A 219 17.87 11.49 6.75
C LEU A 219 17.60 12.84 7.42
N GLU A 220 17.71 12.94 8.75
CA GLU A 220 17.61 14.23 9.45
C GLU A 220 18.69 15.21 9.00
N LYS A 221 19.85 14.70 8.64
CA LYS A 221 20.98 15.50 8.13
C LYS A 221 20.76 15.97 6.70
N GLN A 222 19.78 15.40 5.99
CA GLN A 222 19.47 15.71 4.59
C GLN A 222 18.46 16.86 4.45
N GLY A 223 18.09 17.50 5.56
CA GLY A 223 17.23 18.68 5.59
C GLY A 223 15.76 18.37 5.83
N ARG A 224 14.89 19.20 5.25
CA ARG A 224 13.43 19.15 5.45
C ARG A 224 12.83 17.90 4.79
N ALA A 225 11.79 17.30 5.39
CA ALA A 225 11.10 16.20 4.71
C ALA A 225 10.35 16.72 3.49
N MET A 226 10.23 15.82 2.53
CA MET A 226 9.57 16.05 1.25
C MET A 226 8.04 16.14 1.39
N ASN A 227 7.47 15.62 2.47
CA ASN A 227 6.05 15.74 2.82
C ASN A 227 5.78 16.70 3.99
N ASP A 228 6.78 17.46 4.45
CA ASP A 228 6.50 18.56 5.38
C ASP A 228 5.67 19.62 4.63
N ILE A 229 4.49 19.99 5.12
CA ILE A 229 3.73 21.15 4.62
C ILE A 229 4.46 22.42 5.08
N PRO A 230 4.72 23.42 4.20
CA PRO A 230 5.30 24.69 4.65
C PRO A 230 4.42 25.27 5.75
N PRO A 231 4.97 25.98 6.76
CA PRO A 231 4.15 26.65 7.75
C PRO A 231 3.34 27.78 7.09
N ALA A 232 2.23 27.43 6.43
CA ALA A 232 1.14 28.32 6.16
C ALA A 232 0.38 28.48 7.48
N GLY A 233 0.21 29.73 7.93
CA GLY A 233 -0.23 30.05 9.28
C GLY A 233 -1.42 29.22 9.77
N TRP A 234 -1.18 28.40 10.79
CA TRP A 234 -2.06 28.00 11.91
C TRP A 234 -3.54 27.66 11.65
N ASN A 235 -3.97 27.42 10.40
CA ASN A 235 -5.38 27.17 10.06
C ASN A 235 -5.60 26.00 9.09
N THR A 236 -4.62 25.15 8.81
CA THR A 236 -4.83 24.00 7.91
C THR A 236 -4.17 22.72 8.41
N CYS A 237 -4.86 22.05 9.33
CA CYS A 237 -5.01 20.61 9.14
C CYS A 237 -5.93 20.46 7.93
N ALA A 238 -5.35 20.42 6.72
CA ALA A 238 -6.10 20.04 5.54
C ALA A 238 -6.37 18.55 5.66
N VAL A 239 -7.47 18.21 6.32
CA VAL A 239 -8.15 16.95 6.06
C VAL A 239 -8.54 16.98 4.58
N SER A 240 -7.95 16.08 3.80
CA SER A 240 -8.20 15.95 2.36
C SER A 240 -8.90 14.63 2.10
#